data_AF-A0A258IPF0-F1
#
_entry.id   AF-A0A258IPF0-F1
#
_cell.length_a   1.000
_cell.length_b   1.000
_cell.length_c   1.000
_cell.angle_alpha   90.00
_cell.angle_beta   90.00
_cell.angle_gamma   90.00
#
_symmetry.space_group_name_H-M   'P 1'
#
loop_
_entity.id
_entity.type
_entity.pdbx_description
1 polymer ?
#
loop_
_entity_poly.entity_id
_entity_poly.type
_entity_poly.pdbx_seq_one_letter_code
_entity_poly.pdbx_strand_id
1 'polypeptide(L)' 'MVFFCYIYSLGSEVPHMEALSCSSLGEAQARCRRMLDEHGAAVRAELFDDDQRVAIISRKDAYERRLQA' A
#
# COMPACT_ATOMS: atom_id res chain seq x y z
N MET A 1 0.19 14.98 6.77
CA MET A 1 1.17 14.00 7.31
C MET A 1 1.82 13.30 6.14
N VAL A 2 3.06 12.84 6.29
CA VAL A 2 3.76 12.12 5.22
C VAL A 2 3.86 10.67 5.64
N PHE A 3 3.34 9.77 4.81
CA PHE A 3 3.50 8.33 4.98
C PHE A 3 4.45 7.80 3.91
N PHE A 4 5.32 6.86 4.26
CA PHE A 4 6.17 6.18 3.29
C PHE A 4 5.52 4.86 2.90
N CYS A 5 5.18 4.73 1.62
CA CYS A 5 4.62 3.52 1.05
C CYS A 5 5.71 2.73 0.34
N TYR A 6 5.88 1.46 0.74
CA TYR A 6 6.77 0.52 0.06
C TYR A 6 5.93 -0.52 -0.67
N ILE A 7 6.01 -0.55 -1.99
CA ILE A 7 5.29 -1.47 -2.86
C ILE A 7 6.21 -2.58 -3.31
N TYR A 8 5.84 -3.80 -2.93
CA TYR A 8 6.51 -5.03 -3.32
C TYR A 8 5.82 -5.60 -4.55
N SER A 9 6.61 -5.94 -5.57
CA SER A 9 6.14 -6.45 -6.85
C SER A 9 6.83 -7.76 -7.21
N LEU A 10 6.13 -8.64 -7.91
CA LEU A 10 6.70 -9.88 -8.46
C LEU A 10 7.76 -9.53 -9.52
N GLY A 11 8.93 -10.16 -9.41
CA GLY A 11 10.04 -9.96 -10.34
C GLY A 11 10.94 -8.76 -10.02
N SER A 12 10.70 -8.04 -8.91
CA SER A 12 11.61 -7.03 -8.39
C SER A 12 12.06 -7.40 -6.97
N GLU A 13 13.36 -7.43 -6.74
CA GLU A 13 13.93 -7.64 -5.39
C GLU A 13 13.86 -6.38 -4.53
N VAL A 14 13.76 -5.20 -5.17
CA VAL A 14 13.71 -3.91 -4.51
C VAL A 14 12.27 -3.38 -4.52
N PRO A 15 11.70 -3.01 -3.37
CA PRO A 15 10.39 -2.38 -3.32
C PRO A 15 10.45 -0.94 -3.86
N HIS A 16 9.38 -0.53 -4.55
CA HIS A 16 9.22 0.86 -4.94
C HIS A 16 8.76 1.68 -3.73
N MET A 17 9.48 2.77 -3.42
CA MET A 17 9.14 3.66 -2.31
C MET A 17 8.50 4.94 -2.84
N GLU A 18 7.32 5.29 -2.33
CA GLU A 18 6.63 6.55 -2.61
C GLU A 18 6.25 7.26 -1.30
N ALA A 19 6.55 8.56 -1.22
CA ALA A 19 6.10 9.41 -0.12
C ALA A 19 4.68 9.94 -0.40
N LEU A 20 3.74 9.63 0.49
CA LEU A 20 2.34 9.97 0.39
C LEU A 20 2.01 11.14 1.34
N SER A 21 1.82 12.33 0.77
CA SER A 21 1.25 13.44 1.52
C SER A 21 -0.26 13.25 1.65
N CYS A 22 -0.71 12.82 2.83
CA CYS A 22 -2.12 12.53 3.13
C CYS A 22 -2.55 13.21 4.43
N SER A 23 -3.86 13.40 4.58
CA SER A 23 -4.48 14.04 5.75
C SER A 23 -4.76 13.05 6.87
N SER A 24 -4.77 11.74 6.57
CA SER A 24 -5.02 10.67 7.54
C SER A 24 -4.42 9.32 7.10
N LEU A 25 -4.31 8.39 8.05
CA LEU A 25 -3.93 7.00 7.76
C LEU A 25 -4.90 6.31 6.78
N GLY A 26 -6.21 6.55 6.94
CA GLY A 26 -7.22 5.94 6.06
C GLY A 26 -7.08 6.39 4.60
N GLU A 27 -6.74 7.66 4.38
CA GLU A 27 -6.44 8.20 3.05
C GLU A 27 -5.18 7.57 2.46
N ALA A 28 -4.11 7.46 3.26
CA ALA A 28 -2.87 6.83 2.83
C ALA A 28 -3.09 5.35 2.46
N GLN A 29 -3.83 4.60 3.28
CA GLN A 29 -4.21 3.22 2.98
C GLN A 29 -5.02 3.11 1.69
N ALA A 30 -5.99 3.99 1.46
CA ALA A 30 -6.77 4.03 0.23
C ALA A 30 -5.90 4.31 -1.00
N ARG A 31 -4.89 5.18 -0.86
CA ARG A 31 -3.95 5.48 -1.94
C ARG A 31 -3.03 4.30 -2.24
N CYS A 32 -2.45 3.66 -1.24
CA CYS A 32 -1.67 2.43 -1.44
C CYS A 32 -2.48 1.31 -2.10
N ARG A 33 -3.76 1.21 -1.73
CA ARG A 33 -4.68 0.25 -2.33
C ARG A 33 -4.88 0.49 -3.82
N ARG A 34 -5.05 1.76 -4.25
CA ARG A 34 -5.12 2.12 -5.67
C ARG A 34 -3.83 1.74 -6.40
N MET A 35 -2.67 2.01 -5.81
CA MET A 35 -1.39 1.64 -6.41
C MET A 35 -1.24 0.13 -6.60
N LEU A 36 -1.69 -0.68 -5.64
CA LEU A 36 -1.72 -2.15 -5.78
C LEU A 36 -2.67 -2.64 -6.87
N ASP A 37 -3.79 -1.94 -7.08
CA ASP A 37 -4.78 -2.27 -8.10
C ASP A 37 -4.32 -1.81 -9.50
N GLU A 38 -3.62 -0.68 -9.61
CA GLU A 38 -3.09 -0.12 -10.86
C GLU A 38 -1.89 -0.93 -11.40
N HIS A 39 -1.07 -1.50 -10.52
CA HIS A 39 0.13 -2.24 -10.91
C HIS A 39 -0.08 -3.75 -10.85
N GLY A 40 -0.29 -4.40 -12.00
CA GLY A 40 -0.53 -5.85 -12.10
C GLY A 40 0.52 -6.75 -11.42
N ALA A 41 1.77 -6.32 -11.35
CA ALA A 41 2.85 -7.05 -10.67
C ALA A 41 2.92 -6.79 -9.16
N ALA A 42 2.28 -5.73 -8.65
CA ALA A 42 2.31 -5.37 -7.24
C ALA A 42 1.48 -6.35 -6.39
N VAL A 43 2.05 -6.81 -5.28
CA VAL A 43 1.44 -7.86 -4.43
C VAL A 43 1.15 -7.38 -3.01
N ARG A 44 1.95 -6.45 -2.49
CA ARG A 44 1.86 -5.96 -1.12
C ARG A 44 2.35 -4.52 -1.04
N ALA A 45 1.65 -3.70 -0.26
CA ALA A 45 2.09 -2.38 0.13
C ALA A 45 2.25 -2.32 1.65
N GLU A 46 3.34 -1.73 2.12
CA GLU A 46 3.58 -1.45 3.53
C GLU A 46 3.61 0.06 3.73
N LEU A 47 2.83 0.57 4.70
CA LEU A 47 2.86 1.98 5.08
C LEU A 47 3.65 2.17 6.36
N PHE A 48 4.46 3.21 6.35
CA PHE A 48 5.19 3.72 7.49
C PHE A 48 4.79 5.17 7.77
N ASP A 49 4.66 5.51 9.03
CA ASP A 49 4.64 6.88 9.55
C ASP A 49 5.98 7.09 10.27
N ASP A 50 6.85 7.89 9.66
CA ASP A 50 8.27 7.96 10.03
C ASP A 50 8.91 6.54 10.03
N ASP A 51 9.46 6.09 11.16
CA ASP A 51 10.05 4.75 11.30
C ASP A 51 9.03 3.66 11.71
N GLN A 52 7.77 4.03 12.00
CA GLN A 52 6.77 3.10 12.48
C GLN A 52 5.93 2.52 11.34
N ARG A 53 5.93 1.19 11.19
CA ARG A 53 5.00 0.53 10.26
C ARG A 53 3.58 0.58 10.82
N VAL A 54 2.69 1.26 10.11
CA VAL A 54 1.30 1.51 10.53
C VAL A 54 0.28 0.64 9.80
N ALA A 55 0.60 0.11 8.63
CA ALA A 55 -0.28 -0.80 7.90
C ALA A 55 0.45 -1.72 6.92
N ILE A 56 -0.15 -2.88 6.66
CA ILE A 56 0.22 -3.79 5.58
C ILE A 56 -1.05 -4.07 4.78
N ILE A 57 -0.97 -3.92 3.46
CA ILE A 57 -2.10 -4.09 2.55
C ILE A 57 -1.66 -5.11 1.50
N SER A 58 -2.36 -6.24 1.46
CA SER A 58 -2.09 -7.30 0.49
C SER A 58 -3.19 -7.35 -0.57
N ARG A 59 -2.85 -7.78 -1.78
CA ARG A 59 -3.86 -8.01 -2.83
C ARG A 59 -4.89 -9.09 -2.46
N LYS A 60 -4.56 -10.02 -1.54
CA LYS A 60 -5.52 -11.02 -1.05
C LYS A 60 -6.61 -10.38 -0.16
N ASP A 61 -6.19 -9.54 0.78
CA ASP A 61 -7.10 -8.73 1.63
C ASP A 61 -7.98 -7.80 0.79
N ALA A 62 -7.50 -7.47 -0.42
CA ALA A 62 -8.21 -6.65 -1.36
C ALA A 62 -9.44 -7.31 -1.99
N TYR A 63 -9.26 -8.55 -2.41
CA TYR A 63 -10.31 -9.36 -3.02
C TYR A 63 -11.40 -9.71 -2.00
N GLU A 64 -11.02 -10.07 -0.78
CA GLU A 64 -11.96 -10.48 0.27
C GLU A 64 -12.90 -9.35 0.71
N ARG A 65 -12.40 -8.10 0.84
CA ARG A 65 -13.26 -6.94 1.14
C ARG A 65 -14.21 -6.57 0.01
N ARG A 66 -13.84 -6.83 -1.26
CA ARG A 66 -14.69 -6.58 -2.43
C ARG A 66 -15.85 -7.57 -2.53
N LEU A 67 -15.70 -8.77 -1.96
CA LEU A 67 -16.79 -9.76 -1.87
C LEU A 67 -17.76 -9.50 -0.71
N GLN A 68 -17.34 -8.72 0.29
CA GLN A 68 -18.11 -8.46 1.51
C GLN A 68 -18.84 -7.11 1.53
N ALA A 69 -18.64 -6.26 0.50
CA ALA A 69 -19.28 -4.96 0.33
C ALA A 69 -20.26 -5.00 -0.84
#